data_AF-A0A348G399-F1
#
_entry.id   AF-A0A348G399-F1
#
_cell.length_a   1.000
_cell.length_b   1.000
_cell.length_c   1.000
_cell.angle_alpha   90.00
_cell.angle_beta   90.00
_cell.angle_gamma   90.00
#
_symmetry.space_group_name_H-M   'P 1'
#
loop_
_entity.id
_entity.type
_entity.pdbx_description
1 polymer ?
#
loop_
_entity_poly.entity_id
_entity_poly.type
_entity_poly.pdbx_seq_one_letter_code
_entity_poly.pdbx_strand_id
1 'polypeptide(L)'
;MGRGIAGVLCLALAIGGCDARRDVVAAESLTAAQQSVVFGAVRRALRDPESARFGPLNAAALAGGDVAVCGSVNARNGFGGYTGPMPFAGRFLRGEFALIDIASDRQSAIAMLGVCQAAGVPVLATD
;
A
#
# COMPACT_ATOMS: atom_id res chain seq x y z
N MET A 1 -55.94 -8.63 39.66
CA MET A 1 -56.30 -7.71 38.55
C MET A 1 -55.50 -6.43 38.69
N GLY A 2 -54.93 -5.90 37.60
CA GLY A 2 -54.37 -4.54 37.54
C GLY A 2 -52.95 -4.47 36.97
N ARG A 3 -52.84 -4.32 35.64
CA ARG A 3 -51.59 -4.29 34.87
C ARG A 3 -50.99 -2.88 34.91
N GLY A 4 -49.75 -2.73 35.35
CA GLY A 4 -48.97 -1.49 35.22
C GLY A 4 -47.90 -1.66 34.15
N ILE A 5 -48.25 -1.37 32.90
CA ILE A 5 -47.32 -1.40 31.76
C ILE A 5 -46.60 -0.04 31.77
N ALA A 6 -45.42 0.02 32.40
CA ALA A 6 -44.53 1.17 32.27
C ALA A 6 -43.87 1.13 30.89
N GLY A 7 -44.41 1.93 29.97
CA GLY A 7 -43.85 2.13 28.65
C GLY A 7 -42.49 2.81 28.73
N VAL A 8 -41.43 2.06 28.44
CA VAL A 8 -40.10 2.63 28.18
C VAL A 8 -40.08 3.09 26.73
N LEU A 9 -40.16 4.41 26.60
CA LEU A 9 -40.15 5.18 25.37
C LEU A 9 -38.76 5.12 24.70
N CYS A 10 -38.77 4.94 23.39
CA CYS A 10 -37.63 4.90 22.47
C CYS A 10 -36.51 5.92 22.74
N LEU A 11 -35.27 5.46 22.64
CA LEU A 11 -34.22 6.23 21.97
C LEU A 11 -33.25 5.28 21.24
N ALA A 12 -33.73 4.69 20.15
CA ALA A 12 -32.84 4.06 19.18
C ALA A 12 -32.08 5.18 18.46
N LEU A 13 -30.89 5.54 18.98
CA LEU A 13 -29.91 6.30 18.21
C LEU A 13 -29.49 5.42 17.03
N ALA A 14 -30.14 5.64 15.89
CA ALA A 14 -29.61 5.20 14.61
C ALA A 14 -28.32 6.02 14.37
N ILE A 15 -27.20 5.48 14.83
CA ILE A 15 -25.88 5.95 14.43
C ILE A 15 -25.81 5.62 12.94
N GLY A 16 -26.21 6.58 12.11
CA GLY A 16 -25.89 6.58 10.70
C GLY A 16 -24.37 6.66 10.60
N GLY A 17 -23.71 5.51 10.68
CA GLY A 17 -22.37 5.37 10.14
C GLY A 17 -22.48 5.73 8.68
N CYS A 18 -22.08 6.94 8.33
CA CYS A 18 -21.62 7.21 6.98
C CYS A 18 -20.39 6.31 6.86
N ASP A 19 -20.62 5.08 6.42
CA ASP A 19 -19.60 4.22 5.86
C ASP A 19 -19.06 5.05 4.72
N ALA A 20 -18.05 5.88 5.02
CA ALA A 20 -17.15 6.38 4.03
C ALA A 20 -16.46 5.13 3.52
N ARG A 21 -17.18 4.40 2.66
CA ARG A 21 -16.60 3.55 1.65
C ARG A 21 -15.61 4.49 1.02
N ARG A 22 -14.36 4.37 1.44
CA ARG A 22 -13.26 4.77 0.60
C ARG A 22 -13.59 4.03 -0.68
N ASP A 23 -13.96 4.77 -1.71
CA ASP A 23 -13.92 4.27 -3.06
C ASP A 23 -12.47 3.84 -3.22
N VAL A 24 -12.18 2.61 -2.82
CA VAL A 24 -10.94 1.92 -3.16
C VAL A 24 -11.08 1.82 -4.65
N VAL A 25 -10.59 2.84 -5.35
CA VAL A 25 -10.48 2.83 -6.79
C VAL A 25 -9.72 1.54 -7.06
N ALA A 26 -10.44 0.61 -7.70
CA ALA A 26 -10.10 -0.80 -7.70
C ALA A 26 -8.60 -1.00 -7.96
N ALA A 27 -8.00 -1.95 -7.24
CA ALA A 27 -6.61 -2.34 -7.43
C ALA A 27 -6.21 -2.27 -8.91
N GLU A 28 -5.35 -1.31 -9.25
CA GLU A 28 -5.00 -1.05 -10.63
C GLU A 28 -3.99 -2.10 -11.06
N SER A 29 -4.29 -2.82 -12.13
CA SER A 29 -3.34 -3.78 -12.69
C SER A 29 -2.29 -3.05 -13.51
N LEU A 30 -1.04 -3.07 -13.06
CA LEU A 30 0.08 -2.53 -13.82
C LEU A 30 0.35 -3.37 -15.07
N THR A 31 0.45 -2.72 -16.23
CA THR A 31 0.93 -3.35 -17.46
C THR A 31 2.37 -3.82 -17.32
N ALA A 32 2.80 -4.79 -18.14
CA ALA A 32 4.19 -5.27 -18.12
C ALA A 32 5.22 -4.14 -18.36
N ALA A 33 4.88 -3.16 -19.20
CA ALA A 33 5.71 -1.99 -19.43
C ALA A 33 5.84 -1.12 -18.17
N GLN A 34 4.74 -0.83 -17.47
CA GLN A 34 4.78 -0.10 -16.20
C GLN A 34 5.58 -0.85 -15.14
N GLN A 35 5.38 -2.17 -15.01
CA GLN A 35 6.16 -2.99 -14.06
C GLN A 35 7.66 -2.92 -14.37
N SER A 36 8.06 -2.98 -15.64
CA SER A 36 9.46 -2.84 -16.06
C SER A 36 10.06 -1.49 -15.66
N VAL A 37 9.29 -0.40 -15.83
CA VAL A 37 9.71 0.95 -15.41
C VAL A 37 9.89 1.02 -13.89
N VAL A 38 8.94 0.47 -13.12
CA VAL A 38 9.02 0.41 -11.65
C VAL A 38 10.26 -0.37 -11.21
N PHE A 39 10.45 -1.59 -11.71
CA PHE A 39 11.61 -2.41 -11.36
C PHE A 39 12.92 -1.74 -11.74
N GLY A 40 12.99 -1.07 -12.90
CA GLY A 40 14.17 -0.33 -13.32
C GLY A 40 14.50 0.82 -12.36
N ALA A 41 13.49 1.58 -11.91
CA ALA A 41 13.69 2.65 -10.94
C ALA A 41 14.16 2.13 -9.57
N VAL A 42 13.53 1.06 -9.07
CA VAL A 42 13.94 0.44 -7.80
C VAL A 42 15.35 -0.13 -7.90
N ARG A 43 15.71 -0.84 -8.98
CA ARG A 43 17.07 -1.38 -9.20
C ARG A 43 18.13 -0.29 -9.11
N ARG A 44 17.91 0.87 -9.71
CA ARG A 44 18.86 2.00 -9.68
C ARG A 44 19.11 2.57 -8.28
N ALA A 45 18.17 2.38 -7.35
CA ALA A 45 18.32 2.84 -5.97
C ALA A 45 18.98 1.79 -5.04
N LEU A 46 19.17 0.55 -5.50
CA LEU A 46 19.80 -0.50 -4.71
C LEU A 46 21.33 -0.39 -4.75
N ARG A 47 21.96 -0.87 -3.67
CA ARG A 47 23.43 -1.00 -3.60
C ARG A 47 23.98 -2.04 -4.59
N ASP A 48 23.26 -3.14 -4.81
CA ASP A 48 23.56 -4.16 -5.82
C ASP A 48 22.34 -4.35 -6.73
N PRO A 49 22.25 -3.59 -7.84
CA PRO A 49 21.10 -3.60 -8.75
C PRO A 49 20.82 -4.95 -9.43
N GLU A 50 21.84 -5.79 -9.61
CA GLU A 50 21.71 -7.10 -10.27
C GLU A 50 21.22 -8.19 -9.31
N SER A 51 21.32 -7.95 -8.00
CA SER A 51 20.81 -8.87 -6.97
C SER A 51 19.30 -8.76 -6.71
N ALA A 52 18.63 -7.79 -7.32
CA ALA A 52 17.23 -7.47 -7.01
C ALA A 52 16.30 -8.67 -7.24
N ARG A 53 15.54 -9.03 -6.20
CA ARG A 53 14.46 -10.02 -6.25
C ARG A 53 13.16 -9.33 -5.86
N PHE A 54 12.29 -9.15 -6.85
CA PHE A 54 11.03 -8.44 -6.67
C PHE A 54 9.91 -9.39 -6.24
N GLY A 55 9.11 -8.92 -5.29
CA GLY A 55 7.80 -9.48 -4.99
C GLY A 55 6.72 -8.94 -5.95
N PRO A 56 5.45 -9.28 -5.70
CA PRO A 56 4.33 -8.73 -6.47
C PRO A 56 4.24 -7.22 -6.29
N LEU A 57 3.79 -6.54 -7.36
CA LEU A 57 3.44 -5.13 -7.33
C LEU A 57 1.93 -5.00 -7.15
N ASN A 58 1.54 -4.05 -6.31
CA ASN A 58 0.16 -3.62 -6.15
C ASN A 58 0.08 -2.12 -6.46
N ALA A 59 -1.05 -1.69 -7.00
CA ALA A 59 -1.27 -0.29 -7.30
C ALA A 59 -2.71 0.13 -7.01
N ALA A 60 -2.89 1.44 -6.83
CA ALA A 60 -4.19 2.07 -6.66
C ALA A 60 -4.16 3.44 -7.34
N ALA A 61 -5.25 3.77 -8.05
CA ALA A 61 -5.43 5.09 -8.60
C ALA A 61 -5.70 6.11 -7.48
N LEU A 62 -5.07 7.28 -7.60
CA LEU A 62 -5.22 8.40 -6.70
C LEU A 62 -6.10 9.49 -7.33
N ALA A 63 -6.62 10.39 -6.49
CA ALA A 63 -7.26 11.60 -6.97
C ALA A 63 -6.30 12.40 -7.88
N GLY A 64 -6.79 12.81 -9.05
CA GLY A 64 -6.00 13.55 -10.04
C GLY A 64 -5.39 12.68 -11.15
N GLY A 65 -5.65 11.36 -11.17
CA GLY A 65 -5.24 10.47 -12.26
C GLY A 65 -3.82 9.92 -12.13
N ASP A 66 -3.18 10.12 -10.98
CA ASP A 66 -1.91 9.50 -10.65
C ASP A 66 -2.11 8.10 -10.07
N VAL A 67 -1.07 7.27 -10.09
CA VAL A 67 -1.16 5.88 -9.62
C VAL A 67 -0.13 5.62 -8.54
N ALA A 68 -0.56 5.29 -7.32
CA ALA A 68 0.33 4.82 -6.27
C ALA A 68 0.74 3.37 -6.54
N VAL A 69 2.01 3.05 -6.35
CA VAL A 69 2.55 1.70 -6.53
C VAL A 69 3.33 1.31 -5.29
N CYS A 70 3.03 0.14 -4.76
CA CYS A 70 3.81 -0.48 -3.70
C CYS A 70 4.23 -1.89 -4.07
N GLY A 71 5.37 -2.31 -3.54
CA GLY A 71 5.89 -3.66 -3.73
C GLY A 71 6.94 -3.98 -2.70
N SER A 72 7.62 -5.10 -2.90
CA SER A 72 8.76 -5.49 -2.08
C SER A 72 9.95 -5.87 -2.94
N VAL A 73 11.14 -5.62 -2.42
CA VAL A 73 12.40 -5.98 -3.06
C VAL A 73 13.36 -6.55 -2.02
N ASN A 74 14.00 -7.66 -2.35
CA ASN A 74 15.10 -8.21 -1.57
C ASN A 74 16.38 -8.08 -2.41
N ALA A 75 17.43 -7.50 -1.85
CA ALA A 75 18.70 -7.26 -2.53
C ALA A 75 19.87 -7.51 -1.57
N ARG A 76 21.06 -7.75 -2.12
CA ARG A 76 22.26 -7.87 -1.29
C ARG A 76 22.63 -6.54 -0.67
N ASN A 77 23.00 -6.58 0.60
CA ASN A 77 23.60 -5.45 1.30
C ASN A 77 25.10 -5.30 0.92
N GLY A 78 25.78 -4.31 1.51
CA GLY A 78 27.20 -4.06 1.25
C GLY A 78 28.16 -5.16 1.71
N PHE A 79 27.66 -6.17 2.41
CA PHE A 79 28.42 -7.35 2.85
C PHE A 79 28.14 -8.59 1.97
N GLY A 80 27.32 -8.44 0.92
CA GLY A 80 27.01 -9.51 -0.05
C GLY A 80 25.86 -10.44 0.34
N GLY A 81 25.22 -10.22 1.48
CA GLY A 81 24.12 -11.04 2.01
C GLY A 81 22.74 -10.42 1.77
N TYR A 82 21.71 -11.27 1.65
CA TYR A 82 20.30 -10.84 1.66
C TYR A 82 19.80 -10.75 3.10
N THR A 83 19.10 -9.67 3.45
CA THR A 83 18.55 -9.43 4.80
C THR A 83 17.04 -9.61 4.89
N GLY A 84 16.40 -9.96 3.77
CA GLY A 84 14.96 -10.12 3.66
C GLY A 84 14.32 -9.06 2.76
N PRO A 85 13.10 -9.31 2.28
CA PRO A 85 12.38 -8.35 1.44
C PRO A 85 12.03 -7.09 2.24
N MET A 86 12.29 -5.93 1.64
CA MET A 86 11.90 -4.64 2.17
C MET A 86 10.82 -4.01 1.27
N PRO A 87 9.80 -3.34 1.85
CA PRO A 87 8.79 -2.65 1.07
C PRO A 87 9.36 -1.38 0.43
N PHE A 88 8.81 -1.02 -0.72
CA PHE A 88 9.07 0.27 -1.36
C PHE A 88 7.74 0.88 -1.83
N ALA A 89 7.74 2.19 -2.02
CA ALA A 89 6.62 2.91 -2.61
C ALA A 89 7.08 3.85 -3.71
N GLY A 90 6.23 4.07 -4.70
CA GLY A 90 6.41 5.02 -5.77
C GLY A 90 5.07 5.47 -6.34
N ARG A 91 5.11 6.36 -7.32
CA ARG A 91 3.93 6.93 -7.95
C ARG A 91 4.17 7.18 -9.44
N PHE A 92 3.18 6.85 -10.26
CA PHE A 92 3.10 7.40 -11.61
C PHE A 92 2.48 8.79 -11.56
N LEU A 93 3.20 9.79 -12.06
CA LEU A 93 2.79 11.17 -12.21
C LEU A 93 2.72 11.47 -13.71
N ARG A 94 1.53 11.67 -14.25
CA ARG A 94 1.34 11.93 -15.70
C ARG A 94 2.05 10.90 -16.62
N GLY A 95 2.08 9.63 -16.20
CA GLY A 95 2.71 8.53 -16.95
C GLY A 95 4.20 8.30 -16.65
N GLU A 96 4.86 9.17 -15.88
CA GLU A 96 6.24 8.97 -15.45
C GLU A 96 6.31 8.40 -14.04
N PHE A 97 7.18 7.40 -13.82
CA PHE A 97 7.33 6.79 -12.51
C PHE A 97 8.39 7.50 -11.66
N ALA A 98 7.98 7.92 -10.46
CA ALA A 98 8.87 8.40 -9.41
C ALA A 98 8.91 7.38 -8.26
N LEU A 99 10.10 6.90 -7.93
CA LEU A 99 10.34 6.16 -6.70
C LEU A 99 10.30 7.14 -5.52
N ILE A 100 9.49 6.85 -4.51
CA ILE A 100 9.44 7.66 -3.28
C ILE A 100 10.58 7.21 -2.36
N ASP A 101 10.58 5.94 -1.96
CA ASP A 101 11.63 5.38 -1.11
C ASP A 101 11.58 3.83 -1.06
N ILE A 102 12.67 3.23 -0.57
CA ILE A 102 12.79 1.80 -0.23
C ILE A 102 13.12 1.72 1.26
N ALA A 103 12.32 1.00 2.05
CA ALA A 103 12.60 0.85 3.46
C ALA A 103 13.96 0.16 3.70
N SER A 104 14.71 0.66 4.68
CA SER A 104 16.05 0.15 5.03
C SER A 104 16.07 -0.72 6.28
N ASP A 105 15.02 -0.65 7.10
CA ASP A 105 14.91 -1.28 8.40
C ASP A 105 13.45 -1.60 8.73
N ARG A 106 13.22 -2.29 9.85
CA ARG A 106 11.88 -2.71 10.23
C ARG A 106 10.93 -1.55 10.52
N GLN A 107 11.42 -0.47 11.12
CA GLN A 107 10.57 0.65 11.50
C GLN A 107 10.15 1.45 10.26
N SER A 108 11.10 1.72 9.36
CA SER A 108 10.79 2.33 8.05
C SER A 108 9.91 1.41 7.20
N ALA A 109 10.07 0.09 7.29
CA ALA A 109 9.20 -0.86 6.59
C ALA A 109 7.74 -0.77 7.08
N ILE A 110 7.51 -0.72 8.39
CA ILE A 110 6.17 -0.56 8.96
C ILE A 110 5.55 0.78 8.52
N ALA A 111 6.34 1.86 8.57
CA ALA A 111 5.88 3.17 8.10
C ALA A 111 5.50 3.15 6.61
N MET A 112 6.32 2.49 5.77
CA MET A 112 6.07 2.36 4.34
C MET A 112 4.80 1.55 4.04
N LEU A 113 4.55 0.47 4.77
CA LEU A 113 3.31 -0.29 4.65
C LEU A 113 2.10 0.57 5.03
N GLY A 114 2.21 1.41 6.06
CA GLY A 114 1.19 2.39 6.42
C GLY A 114 0.94 3.42 5.32
N VAL A 115 1.98 3.90 4.63
CA VAL A 115 1.85 4.80 3.47
C VAL A 115 1.07 4.11 2.35
N CYS A 116 1.40 2.86 2.02
CA CYS A 116 0.70 2.09 1.00
C CYS A 116 -0.78 1.87 1.34
N GLN A 117 -1.08 1.51 2.58
CA GLN A 117 -2.45 1.36 3.08
C GLN A 117 -3.23 2.66 3.01
N ALA A 118 -2.61 3.78 3.42
CA ALA A 118 -3.23 5.10 3.35
C ALA A 118 -3.52 5.55 1.91
N ALA A 119 -2.68 5.13 0.96
CA ALA A 119 -2.87 5.35 -0.47
C ALA A 119 -3.92 4.41 -1.11
N GLY A 120 -4.50 3.49 -0.34
CA GLY A 120 -5.47 2.51 -0.85
C GLY A 120 -4.84 1.36 -1.64
N VAL A 121 -3.51 1.25 -1.65
CA VAL A 121 -2.81 0.15 -2.31
C VAL A 121 -2.96 -1.12 -1.45
N PRO A 122 -3.45 -2.23 -2.02
CA PRO A 122 -3.49 -3.50 -1.29
C PRO A 122 -2.08 -3.89 -0.84
N VAL A 123 -1.87 -3.97 0.47
CA VAL A 123 -0.67 -4.58 1.05
C VAL A 123 -1.05 -5.98 1.51
N LEU A 124 -0.33 -6.99 1.03
CA LEU A 124 -0.43 -8.31 1.62
C LEU A 124 0.26 -8.21 2.98
N ALA A 125 -0.49 -8.46 4.06
CA ALA A 125 0.12 -8.67 5.37
C ALA A 125 1.05 -9.88 5.22
N THR A 126 2.35 -9.65 5.37
CA THR A 126 3.30 -10.73 5.58
C THR A 126 3.19 -11.12 7.05
N ASP A 127 2.53 -12.25 7.31
CA ASP A 127 2.45 -12.88 8.63
C ASP A 127 3.84 -13.18 9.22
#